data_AF-A0A3S0C2B3-F1
#
_entry.id   AF-A0A3S0C2B3-F1
#
_cell.length_a   1.000
_cell.length_b   1.000
_cell.length_c   1.000
_cell.angle_alpha   90.00
_cell.angle_beta   90.00
_cell.angle_gamma   90.00
#
_symmetry.space_group_name_H-M   'P 1'
#
loop_
_entity.id
_entity.type
_entity.pdbx_description
1 polymer ?
#
loop_
_entity_poly.entity_id
_entity_poly.type
_entity_poly.pdbx_seq_one_letter_code
_entity_poly.pdbx_strand_id
1 'polypeptide(L)'
;MRTYLAYTNEDIHRCAAEVTSLAGLLKRLGLRPAGGNFANMKVKLQQLAVNCEHWTGPAWNKGARLKDWSKYRKISSLRPHLLKLKSEQCENCGLTTWLDSPISLEVHHINGDRTDNRLENLQALCPNCHSFTDNYRNKKRLSARAEKSEVERVKFNETYCHGNVEPSSKREGAETKRRGPKSKDKVKT
;
A
#
# COMPACT_ATOMS: atom_id res chain seq x y z
N MET A 1 28.88 11.38 30.88
CA MET A 1 27.87 11.01 31.90
C MET A 1 26.48 11.19 31.32
N ARG A 2 25.63 10.16 31.33
CA ARG A 2 24.22 10.32 30.96
C ARG A 2 23.54 11.03 32.14
N THR A 3 23.19 12.30 31.97
CA THR A 3 22.42 13.05 32.97
C THR A 3 20.99 12.51 32.96
N TYR A 4 20.67 11.65 33.92
CA TYR A 4 19.28 11.28 34.15
C TYR A 4 18.58 12.49 34.76
N LEU A 5 17.65 13.08 34.02
CA LEU A 5 16.73 14.06 34.57
C LEU A 5 15.92 13.38 35.67
N ALA A 6 16.05 13.86 36.89
CA ALA A 6 15.24 13.43 38.01
C ALA A 6 13.92 14.22 37.98
N TYR A 7 12.81 13.51 37.82
CA TYR A 7 11.46 14.03 38.00
C TYR A 7 10.76 13.14 39.02
N THR A 8 9.98 13.73 39.92
CA THR A 8 9.24 12.97 40.92
C THR A 8 7.87 12.53 40.36
N ASN A 9 7.14 11.71 41.11
CA ASN A 9 5.80 11.30 40.69
C ASN A 9 4.83 12.49 40.73
N GLU A 10 5.02 13.42 41.68
CA GLU A 10 4.25 14.65 41.81
C GLU A 10 4.45 15.58 40.61
N ASP A 11 5.69 15.64 40.09
CA ASP A 11 5.99 16.38 38.86
C ASP A 11 5.19 15.87 37.66
N ILE A 12 5.00 14.55 37.56
CA ILE A 12 4.21 13.94 36.48
C ILE A 12 2.75 14.39 36.57
N HIS A 13 2.14 14.37 37.76
CA HIS A 13 0.76 14.82 37.96
C HIS A 13 0.59 16.30 37.58
N ARG A 14 1.47 17.17 38.10
CA ARG A 14 1.44 18.61 37.83
C ARG A 14 1.59 18.90 36.34
N CYS A 15 2.63 18.33 35.70
CA CYS A 15 2.88 18.58 34.28
C CYS A 15 1.83 17.92 33.37
N ALA A 16 1.21 16.82 33.77
CA ALA A 16 0.16 16.18 32.99
C ALA A 16 -1.14 16.99 32.97
N ALA A 17 -1.43 17.76 34.02
CA ALA A 17 -2.61 18.64 34.09
C ALA A 17 -2.45 19.92 33.25
N GLU A 18 -1.23 20.42 33.04
CA GLU A 18 -0.94 21.62 32.26
C GLU A 18 -0.96 21.38 30.74
N VAL A 19 -0.86 20.12 30.31
CA VAL A 19 -0.52 19.77 28.93
C VAL A 19 -1.58 18.88 28.30
N THR A 20 -1.80 19.02 26.99
CA THR A 20 -2.85 18.27 26.26
C THR A 20 -2.31 17.08 25.45
N SER A 21 -1.04 16.72 25.59
CA SER A 21 -0.43 15.62 24.84
C SER A 21 0.80 15.01 25.54
N LEU A 22 1.03 13.72 25.29
CA LEU A 22 2.17 12.97 25.82
C LEU A 22 3.52 13.56 25.40
N ALA A 23 3.63 14.05 24.16
CA ALA A 23 4.85 14.70 23.68
C ALA A 23 5.12 16.02 24.40
N GLY A 24 4.06 16.78 24.73
CA GLY A 24 4.19 17.99 25.52
C GLY A 24 4.60 17.68 26.97
N LEU A 25 4.05 16.62 27.59
CA LEU A 25 4.45 16.18 28.92
C LEU A 25 5.96 15.86 28.96
N LEU A 26 6.46 15.10 27.99
CA LEU A 26 7.89 14.78 27.90
C LEU A 26 8.74 16.06 27.79
N LYS A 27 8.36 17.00 26.91
CA LYS A 27 9.08 18.28 26.78
C LYS A 27 9.06 19.09 28.08
N ARG A 28 7.93 19.11 28.79
CA ARG A 28 7.77 19.86 30.05
C ARG A 28 8.64 19.29 31.17
N LEU A 29 8.78 17.96 31.20
CA LEU A 29 9.68 17.25 32.11
C LEU A 29 11.17 17.32 31.66
N GLY A 30 11.49 18.08 30.62
CA GLY A 30 12.84 18.18 30.05
C GLY A 30 13.29 16.92 29.29
N LEU A 31 12.40 15.94 29.11
CA LEU A 31 12.70 14.69 28.41
C LEU A 31 12.59 14.87 26.89
N ARG A 32 13.48 14.20 26.16
CA ARG A 32 13.40 14.16 24.71
C ARG A 32 12.16 13.34 24.26
N PRO A 33 11.26 13.89 23.43
CA PRO A 33 10.08 13.18 22.94
C PRO A 33 10.46 12.22 21.80
N ALA A 34 11.20 11.15 22.14
CA ALA A 34 11.68 10.17 21.17
C ALA A 34 11.71 8.76 21.77
N GLY A 35 11.36 7.77 20.93
CA GLY A 35 11.56 6.35 21.20
C GLY A 35 10.94 5.87 22.52
N GLY A 36 11.75 5.16 23.32
CA GLY A 36 11.32 4.49 24.56
C GLY A 36 10.75 5.40 25.65
N ASN A 37 11.02 6.71 25.61
CA ASN A 37 10.46 7.67 26.57
C ASN A 37 8.93 7.71 26.52
N PHE A 38 8.33 7.51 25.34
CA PHE A 38 6.88 7.43 25.20
C PHE A 38 6.31 6.19 25.88
N ALA A 39 6.96 5.03 25.73
CA ALA A 39 6.52 3.78 26.33
C ALA A 39 6.63 3.84 27.86
N ASN A 40 7.80 4.26 28.36
CA ASN A 40 8.05 4.38 29.80
C ASN A 40 7.09 5.37 30.47
N MET A 41 6.82 6.50 29.83
CA MET A 41 5.90 7.50 30.39
C MET A 41 4.46 7.01 30.40
N LYS A 42 4.02 6.24 29.39
CA LYS A 42 2.68 5.61 29.42
C LYS A 42 2.53 4.64 30.58
N VAL A 43 3.54 3.79 30.81
CA VAL A 43 3.55 2.86 31.95
C VAL A 43 3.47 3.61 33.26
N LYS A 44 4.26 4.69 33.43
CA LYS A 44 4.21 5.53 34.63
C LYS A 44 2.86 6.21 34.85
N LEU A 45 2.27 6.78 33.79
CA LEU A 45 0.94 7.42 33.87
C LEU A 45 -0.14 6.42 34.29
N GLN A 46 -0.07 5.18 33.81
CA GLN A 46 -0.97 4.10 34.20
C GLN A 46 -0.77 3.68 35.66
N GLN A 47 0.49 3.50 36.10
CA GLN A 47 0.82 3.14 37.49
C GLN A 47 0.36 4.21 38.50
N LEU A 48 0.46 5.48 38.11
CA LEU A 48 0.07 6.62 38.95
C LEU A 48 -1.41 7.02 38.79
N ALA A 49 -2.17 6.32 37.95
CA ALA A 49 -3.59 6.60 37.67
C ALA A 49 -3.89 8.08 37.38
N VAL A 50 -3.04 8.72 36.56
CA VAL A 50 -3.16 10.16 36.25
C VAL A 50 -4.32 10.40 35.27
N ASN A 51 -5.24 11.31 35.60
CA ASN A 51 -6.31 11.71 34.68
C ASN A 51 -5.74 12.45 33.46
N CYS A 52 -5.88 11.85 32.29
CA CYS A 52 -5.42 12.39 30.99
C CYS A 52 -6.57 12.59 30.00
N GLU A 53 -7.84 12.67 30.45
CA GLU A 53 -9.01 12.73 29.55
C GLU A 53 -9.06 14.00 28.69
N HIS A 54 -8.52 15.10 29.22
CA HIS A 54 -8.41 16.39 28.53
C HIS A 54 -7.32 16.39 27.43
N TRP A 55 -6.56 15.30 27.27
CA TRP A 55 -5.52 15.21 26.26
C TRP A 55 -6.14 15.06 24.87
N THR A 56 -6.00 16.10 24.07
CA THR A 56 -6.31 16.04 22.64
C THR A 56 -5.26 15.18 21.97
N GLY A 57 -5.63 13.95 21.61
CA GLY A 57 -4.79 13.04 20.83
C GLY A 57 -4.27 13.67 19.53
N PRO A 58 -3.50 12.92 18.72
CA PRO A 58 -2.75 13.51 17.61
C PRO A 58 -3.63 14.36 16.68
N ALA A 59 -3.39 15.68 16.66
CA ALA A 59 -4.23 16.66 15.96
C ALA A 59 -4.35 16.40 14.45
N TRP A 60 -3.35 15.75 13.85
CA TRP A 60 -3.35 15.36 12.43
C TRP A 60 -4.38 14.27 12.08
N ASN A 61 -4.99 13.62 13.07
CA ASN A 61 -6.08 12.64 12.89
C ASN A 61 -7.48 13.20 13.21
N LYS A 62 -7.61 14.48 13.59
CA LYS A 62 -8.92 15.11 13.81
C LYS A 62 -9.60 15.30 12.45
N GLY A 63 -10.62 14.48 12.16
CA GLY A 63 -11.46 14.58 10.95
C GLY A 63 -11.08 13.64 9.78
N ALA A 64 -9.86 13.09 9.75
CA ALA A 64 -9.40 12.23 8.64
C ALA A 64 -9.81 10.75 8.75
N ARG A 65 -10.90 10.43 9.48
CA ARG A 65 -11.25 9.03 9.81
C ARG A 65 -11.75 8.21 8.62
N LEU A 66 -12.19 8.83 7.53
CA LEU A 66 -12.47 8.14 6.27
C LEU A 66 -11.45 8.56 5.22
N LYS A 67 -10.48 7.68 4.96
CA LYS A 67 -9.65 7.82 3.77
C LYS A 67 -10.53 7.51 2.56
N ASP A 68 -10.62 8.48 1.65
CA ASP A 68 -11.30 8.29 0.37
C ASP A 68 -10.72 7.05 -0.34
N TRP A 69 -11.58 6.09 -0.66
CA TRP A 69 -11.21 4.80 -1.27
C TRP A 69 -10.48 4.94 -2.59
N SER A 70 -10.71 6.04 -3.31
CA SER A 70 -10.07 6.38 -4.58
C SER A 70 -8.55 6.47 -4.41
N LYS A 71 -8.12 6.85 -3.19
CA LYS A 71 -6.73 7.03 -2.81
C LYS A 71 -6.05 5.71 -2.39
N TYR A 72 -6.78 4.59 -2.33
CA TYR A 72 -6.18 3.30 -2.04
C TYR A 72 -5.36 2.80 -3.23
N ARG A 73 -4.05 2.71 -3.03
CA ARG A 73 -3.12 2.08 -3.99
C ARG A 73 -3.00 0.57 -3.83
N LYS A 74 -3.47 0.01 -2.71
CA LYS A 74 -3.33 -1.40 -2.36
C LYS A 74 -4.70 -2.07 -2.39
N ILE A 75 -4.79 -3.17 -3.13
CA ILE A 75 -6.02 -3.99 -3.23
C ILE A 75 -6.42 -4.54 -1.85
N SER A 76 -5.45 -4.88 -1.00
CA SER A 76 -5.73 -5.37 0.37
C SER A 76 -6.48 -4.36 1.23
N SER A 77 -6.29 -3.06 0.99
CA SER A 77 -7.04 -2.00 1.67
C SER A 77 -8.39 -1.76 1.01
N LEU A 78 -8.50 -1.95 -0.31
CA LEU A 78 -9.74 -1.75 -1.07
C LEU A 78 -10.77 -2.87 -0.82
N ARG A 79 -10.30 -4.13 -0.78
CA ARG A 79 -11.15 -5.33 -0.64
C ARG A 79 -12.15 -5.28 0.51
N PRO A 80 -11.76 -5.04 1.79
CA PRO A 80 -12.72 -5.08 2.90
C PRO A 80 -13.79 -3.99 2.78
N HIS A 81 -13.46 -2.84 2.19
CA HIS A 81 -14.44 -1.78 1.94
C HIS A 81 -15.39 -2.13 0.79
N LEU A 82 -14.88 -2.72 -0.29
CA LEU A 82 -15.72 -3.16 -1.41
C LEU A 82 -16.71 -4.23 -0.97
N LEU A 83 -16.26 -5.23 -0.21
CA LEU A 83 -17.11 -6.31 0.30
C LEU A 83 -18.17 -5.84 1.31
N LYS A 84 -17.94 -4.71 1.99
CA LYS A 84 -18.94 -4.10 2.87
C LYS A 84 -20.04 -3.36 2.09
N LEU A 85 -19.70 -2.82 0.92
CA LEU A 85 -20.62 -2.03 0.09
C LEU A 85 -21.39 -2.90 -0.91
N LYS A 86 -20.72 -3.91 -1.46
CA LYS A 86 -21.33 -4.95 -2.28
C LYS A 86 -21.73 -6.14 -1.42
N SER A 87 -22.37 -7.12 -2.03
CA SER A 87 -22.69 -8.37 -1.38
C SER A 87 -21.43 -9.24 -1.20
N GLU A 88 -21.37 -10.05 -0.14
CA GLU A 88 -20.31 -11.04 0.08
C GLU A 88 -20.46 -12.27 -0.83
N GLN A 89 -20.93 -12.06 -2.06
CA GLN A 89 -21.17 -13.10 -3.06
C GLN A 89 -20.40 -12.76 -4.34
N CYS A 90 -20.07 -13.78 -5.11
CA CYS A 90 -19.47 -13.56 -6.43
C CYS A 90 -20.49 -12.90 -7.37
N GLU A 91 -20.14 -11.77 -7.99
CA GLU A 91 -21.03 -11.06 -8.93
C GLU A 91 -21.29 -11.84 -10.23
N ASN A 92 -20.46 -12.83 -10.55
CA ASN A 92 -20.62 -13.64 -11.76
C ASN A 92 -21.39 -14.95 -11.54
N CYS A 93 -21.07 -15.71 -10.48
CA CYS A 93 -21.71 -17.01 -10.23
C CYS A 93 -22.68 -17.02 -9.03
N GLY A 94 -22.79 -15.92 -8.28
CA GLY A 94 -23.67 -15.81 -7.12
C GLY A 94 -23.29 -16.66 -5.90
N LEU A 95 -22.21 -17.45 -5.98
CA LEU A 95 -21.83 -18.33 -4.88
C LEU A 95 -21.25 -17.54 -3.70
N THR A 96 -21.64 -17.97 -2.50
CA THR A 96 -21.14 -17.48 -1.21
C THR A 96 -20.26 -18.50 -0.50
N THR A 97 -20.59 -19.78 -0.65
CA THR A 97 -19.89 -20.90 -0.03
C THR A 97 -19.34 -21.87 -1.07
N TRP A 98 -18.21 -22.48 -0.75
CA TRP A 98 -17.53 -23.51 -1.52
C TRP A 98 -17.00 -24.57 -0.57
N LEU A 99 -17.40 -25.84 -0.77
CA LEU A 99 -17.07 -26.96 0.14
C LEU A 99 -17.35 -26.59 1.61
N ASP A 100 -18.56 -26.09 1.88
CA ASP A 100 -19.03 -25.68 3.21
C ASP A 100 -18.20 -24.56 3.88
N SER A 101 -17.32 -23.90 3.13
CA SER A 101 -16.49 -22.79 3.58
C SER A 101 -16.84 -21.49 2.83
N PRO A 102 -16.70 -20.30 3.45
CA PRO A 102 -16.95 -19.04 2.77
C PRO A 102 -15.94 -18.81 1.63
N ILE A 103 -16.44 -18.40 0.47
CA ILE A 103 -15.62 -18.14 -0.71
C ILE A 103 -14.79 -16.88 -0.50
N SER A 104 -13.49 -16.98 -0.80
CA SER A 104 -12.62 -15.81 -0.86
C SER A 104 -12.85 -15.01 -2.14
N LEU A 105 -13.44 -13.83 -2.04
CA LEU A 105 -13.68 -12.95 -3.18
C LEU A 105 -12.48 -12.03 -3.49
N GLU A 106 -12.07 -11.99 -4.75
CA GLU A 106 -11.01 -11.13 -5.28
C GLU A 106 -11.62 -9.88 -5.94
N VAL A 107 -10.87 -8.78 -5.90
CA VAL A 107 -11.29 -7.52 -6.55
C VAL A 107 -10.78 -7.51 -7.99
N HIS A 108 -11.72 -7.48 -8.94
CA HIS A 108 -11.46 -7.35 -10.36
C HIS A 108 -11.71 -5.91 -10.82
N HIS A 109 -10.87 -5.41 -11.74
CA HIS A 109 -11.07 -4.12 -12.41
C HIS A 109 -11.47 -4.41 -13.85
N ILE A 110 -12.67 -3.99 -14.25
CA ILE A 110 -13.25 -4.29 -15.58
C ILE A 110 -12.34 -3.75 -16.68
N ASN A 111 -11.88 -2.50 -16.54
CA ASN A 111 -10.96 -1.86 -17.50
C ASN A 111 -9.50 -2.36 -17.42
N GLY A 112 -9.15 -3.16 -16.41
CA GLY A 112 -7.78 -3.64 -16.18
C GLY A 112 -6.82 -2.60 -15.59
N ASP A 113 -7.26 -1.37 -15.32
CA ASP A 113 -6.47 -0.33 -14.66
C ASP A 113 -6.63 -0.41 -13.14
N ARG A 114 -5.54 -0.78 -12.46
CA ARG A 114 -5.45 -0.89 -11.00
C ARG A 114 -5.52 0.45 -10.25
N THR A 115 -5.55 1.57 -10.96
CA THR A 115 -5.64 2.91 -10.35
C THR A 115 -7.05 3.47 -10.37
N ASP A 116 -7.93 2.91 -11.20
CA ASP A 116 -9.32 3.33 -11.30
C ASP A 116 -10.20 2.56 -10.30
N ASN A 117 -10.32 3.12 -9.11
CA ASN A 117 -11.07 2.53 -7.99
C ASN A 117 -12.55 2.94 -7.97
N ARG A 118 -13.14 3.40 -9.09
CA ARG A 118 -14.57 3.70 -9.15
C ARG A 118 -15.39 2.43 -8.95
N LEU A 119 -16.49 2.51 -8.18
CA LEU A 119 -17.36 1.36 -7.91
C LEU A 119 -17.84 0.62 -9.16
N GLU A 120 -18.19 1.38 -10.19
CA GLU A 120 -18.63 0.87 -11.50
C GLU A 120 -17.55 0.03 -12.20
N ASN A 121 -16.27 0.32 -11.94
CA ASN A 121 -15.14 -0.41 -12.52
C ASN A 121 -14.71 -1.61 -11.65
N LEU A 122 -15.19 -1.73 -10.41
CA LEU A 122 -14.79 -2.76 -9.47
C LEU A 122 -15.83 -3.88 -9.40
N GLN A 123 -15.36 -5.12 -9.43
CA GLN A 123 -16.18 -6.32 -9.24
C GLN A 123 -15.60 -7.24 -8.17
N ALA A 124 -16.45 -7.87 -7.38
CA ALA A 124 -16.10 -8.93 -6.45
C ALA A 124 -16.33 -10.29 -7.11
N LEU A 125 -15.25 -11.01 -7.45
CA LEU A 125 -15.29 -12.28 -8.15
C LEU A 125 -14.63 -13.39 -7.32
N CYS A 126 -15.15 -14.61 -7.37
CA CYS A 126 -14.46 -15.76 -6.78
C CYS A 126 -13.21 -16.12 -7.60
N PRO A 127 -12.25 -16.90 -7.06
CA PRO A 127 -10.98 -17.21 -7.74
C PRO A 127 -11.21 -17.96 -9.06
N ASN A 128 -12.25 -18.81 -9.10
CA ASN A 128 -12.64 -19.53 -10.31
C ASN A 128 -13.16 -18.57 -11.38
N CYS A 129 -14.15 -17.72 -11.07
CA CYS A 129 -14.68 -16.74 -12.02
C CYS A 129 -13.64 -15.71 -12.44
N HIS A 130 -12.79 -15.27 -11.51
CA HIS A 130 -11.73 -14.32 -11.81
C HIS A 130 -10.73 -14.89 -12.82
N SER A 131 -10.46 -16.20 -12.79
CA SER A 131 -9.56 -16.86 -13.74
C SER A 131 -10.03 -16.81 -15.21
N PHE A 132 -11.34 -16.67 -15.43
CA PHE A 132 -11.93 -16.52 -16.76
C PHE A 132 -11.90 -15.08 -17.28
N THR A 133 -11.51 -14.11 -16.44
CA THR A 133 -11.43 -12.71 -16.88
C THR A 133 -10.26 -12.47 -17.81
N ASP A 134 -10.49 -11.58 -18.78
CA ASP A 134 -9.52 -11.20 -19.80
C ASP A 134 -8.21 -10.63 -19.22
N ASN A 135 -8.33 -9.90 -18.11
CA ASN A 135 -7.22 -9.23 -17.44
C ASN A 135 -6.58 -10.07 -16.33
N TYR A 136 -7.00 -11.33 -16.17
CA TYR A 136 -6.49 -12.21 -15.12
C TYR A 136 -4.97 -12.34 -15.17
N ARG A 137 -4.28 -12.00 -14.07
CA ARG A 137 -2.82 -12.08 -13.93
C ARG A 137 -2.01 -11.45 -15.08
N ASN A 138 -2.55 -10.43 -15.75
CA ASN A 138 -1.96 -9.83 -16.96
C ASN A 138 -1.82 -10.83 -18.13
N LYS A 139 -2.74 -11.77 -18.31
CA LYS A 139 -2.73 -12.76 -19.40
C LYS A 139 -2.55 -12.13 -20.79
N LYS A 140 -3.09 -10.92 -21.01
CA LYS A 140 -2.95 -10.15 -22.26
C LYS A 140 -1.65 -9.34 -22.39
N ARG A 141 -0.83 -9.22 -21.34
CA ARG A 141 0.50 -8.62 -21.48
C ARG A 141 1.46 -9.67 -22.01
N LEU A 142 1.93 -9.44 -23.24
CA LEU A 142 3.09 -10.15 -23.76
C LEU A 142 4.24 -9.98 -22.76
N SER A 143 4.95 -11.07 -22.50
CA SER A 143 6.21 -10.96 -21.77
C SER A 143 7.16 -10.06 -22.56
N ALA A 144 8.04 -9.31 -21.89
CA ALA A 144 9.05 -8.50 -22.58
C ALA A 144 9.89 -9.32 -23.59
N ARG A 145 10.03 -10.64 -23.35
CA ARG A 145 10.67 -11.58 -24.29
C ARG A 145 9.81 -11.84 -25.53
N ALA A 146 8.51 -12.04 -25.36
CA ALA A 146 7.57 -12.24 -26.46
C ALA A 146 7.44 -10.97 -27.33
N GLU A 147 7.33 -9.80 -26.70
CA GLU A 147 7.34 -8.50 -27.40
C GLU A 147 8.63 -8.33 -28.21
N LYS A 148 9.79 -8.63 -27.60
CA LYS A 148 11.09 -8.56 -28.29
C LYS A 148 11.15 -9.53 -29.49
N SER A 149 10.70 -10.77 -29.31
CA SER A 149 10.70 -11.77 -30.39
C SER A 149 9.77 -11.40 -31.54
N GLU A 150 8.64 -10.75 -31.25
CA GLU A 150 7.69 -10.31 -32.27
C GLU A 150 8.26 -9.12 -33.05
N VAL A 151 8.88 -8.16 -32.39
CA VAL A 151 9.62 -7.06 -33.04
C VAL A 151 10.80 -7.59 -33.88
N GLU A 152 11.57 -8.55 -33.36
CA GLU A 152 12.65 -9.19 -34.13
C GLU A 152 12.11 -9.96 -35.34
N ARG A 153 10.98 -10.66 -35.20
CA ARG A 153 10.33 -11.37 -36.30
C ARG A 153 9.78 -10.43 -37.37
N VAL A 154 9.14 -9.33 -36.98
CA VAL A 154 8.64 -8.30 -37.91
C VAL A 154 9.80 -7.67 -38.68
N LYS A 155 10.88 -7.28 -37.99
CA LYS A 155 12.10 -6.77 -38.65
C LYS A 155 12.68 -7.77 -39.66
N PHE A 156 12.78 -9.04 -39.28
CA PHE A 156 13.27 -10.09 -40.16
C PHE A 156 12.41 -10.23 -41.42
N ASN A 157 11.07 -10.20 -41.27
CA ASN A 157 10.14 -10.33 -42.38
C ASN A 157 10.16 -9.11 -43.31
N GLU A 158 10.26 -7.90 -42.75
CA GLU A 158 10.39 -6.64 -43.49
C GLU A 158 11.69 -6.58 -44.31
N THR A 159 12.78 -7.14 -43.76
CA THR A 159 14.07 -7.28 -44.47
C THR A 159 13.98 -8.24 -45.67
N TYR A 160 13.12 -9.26 -45.62
CA TYR A 160 12.97 -10.25 -46.68
C TYR A 160 12.08 -9.76 -47.83
N CYS A 161 11.07 -8.95 -47.53
CA CYS A 161 10.12 -8.44 -48.52
C CYS A 161 10.67 -7.28 -49.39
N HIS A 162 11.74 -6.60 -48.97
CA HIS A 162 12.28 -5.43 -49.67
C HIS A 162 13.56 -5.68 -50.50
N GLY A 163 13.99 -6.93 -50.66
CA GLY A 163 15.13 -7.28 -51.52
C GLY A 163 16.48 -6.92 -50.91
N ASN A 164 17.19 -7.96 -50.44
CA ASN A 164 18.61 -8.02 -50.06
C ASN A 164 19.33 -6.70 -49.73
N VAL A 165 19.59 -6.50 -48.43
CA VAL A 165 20.80 -5.81 -47.97
C VAL A 165 21.64 -6.86 -47.24
N GLU A 166 22.90 -6.99 -47.63
CA GLU A 166 23.84 -7.98 -47.09
C GLU A 166 23.85 -8.02 -45.55
N PRO A 167 24.11 -9.19 -44.93
CA PRO A 167 24.18 -9.29 -43.49
C PRO A 167 25.32 -8.42 -42.97
N SER A 168 24.98 -7.28 -42.35
CA SER A 168 25.96 -6.45 -41.65
C SER A 168 26.72 -7.31 -40.64
N SER A 169 28.04 -7.41 -40.83
CA SER A 169 28.98 -8.15 -40.00
C SER A 169 29.17 -7.54 -38.60
N LYS A 170 28.44 -6.48 -38.24
CA LYS A 170 28.48 -5.86 -36.93
C LYS A 170 27.22 -6.19 -36.14
N ARG A 171 27.27 -7.31 -35.40
CA ARG A 171 26.37 -7.54 -34.27
C ARG A 171 26.81 -6.65 -33.10
N GLU A 172 26.65 -5.34 -33.22
CA GLU A 172 26.55 -4.51 -32.02
C GLU A 172 25.20 -4.82 -31.40
N GLY A 173 25.22 -5.59 -30.30
CA GLY A 173 24.02 -5.93 -29.56
C GLY A 173 23.28 -4.63 -29.23
N ALA A 174 22.05 -4.48 -29.74
CA ALA A 174 21.22 -3.34 -29.40
C ALA A 174 21.12 -3.28 -27.87
N GLU A 175 21.71 -2.25 -27.29
CA GLU A 175 21.66 -2.01 -25.86
C GLU A 175 20.19 -1.83 -25.49
N THR A 176 19.62 -2.86 -24.87
CA THR A 176 18.31 -2.76 -24.25
C THR A 176 18.39 -1.53 -23.33
N LYS A 177 17.63 -0.47 -23.64
CA LYS A 177 17.39 0.62 -22.69
C LYS A 177 16.71 0.00 -21.48
N ARG A 178 17.50 -0.56 -20.57
CA ARG A 178 17.06 -0.93 -19.24
C ARG A 178 16.50 0.37 -18.69
N ARG A 179 15.17 0.46 -18.49
CA ARG A 179 14.66 1.44 -17.55
C ARG A 179 15.46 1.19 -16.27
N GLY A 180 16.31 2.14 -15.91
CA GLY A 180 17.15 2.00 -14.72
C GLY A 180 16.28 1.60 -13.54
N PRO A 181 16.81 0.84 -12.57
CA PRO A 181 16.06 0.50 -11.38
C PRO A 181 15.46 1.80 -10.81
N LYS A 182 14.14 1.85 -10.66
CA LYS A 182 13.47 3.00 -10.05
C LYS A 182 14.22 3.30 -8.76
N SER A 183 14.78 4.51 -8.62
CA SER A 183 15.41 4.94 -7.38
C SER A 183 14.39 4.69 -6.28
N LYS A 184 14.71 3.74 -5.39
CA LYS A 184 14.03 3.71 -4.11
C LYS A 184 14.67 4.87 -3.36
N ASP A 185 14.06 6.04 -3.47
CA ASP A 185 14.35 7.13 -2.54
C ASP A 185 13.94 6.61 -1.16
N LYS A 186 14.92 5.96 -0.50
CA LYS A 186 14.88 5.74 0.92
C LYS A 186 15.03 7.13 1.52
N VAL A 187 13.90 7.80 1.74
CA VAL A 187 13.83 8.90 2.69
C VAL A 187 14.22 8.28 4.03
N LYS A 188 15.49 8.49 4.36
CA LYS A 188 16.11 8.13 5.63
C LYS A 188 15.72 9.26 6.59
N THR A 189 14.81 8.96 7.51
CA THR A 189 14.70 9.64 8.80
C THR A 189 14.42 8.59 9.84
#